data_AF-A0A2M8QL07-F1
#
_entry.id   AF-A0A2M8QL07-F1
#
_cell.length_a   1.000
_cell.length_b   1.000
_cell.length_c   1.000
_cell.angle_alpha   90.00
_cell.angle_beta   90.00
_cell.angle_gamma   90.00
#
_symmetry.space_group_name_H-M   'P 1'
#
loop_
_entity.id
_entity.type
_entity.pdbx_description
1 polymer ?
#
loop_
_entity_poly.entity_id
_entity_poly.type
_entity_poly.pdbx_seq_one_letter_code
_entity_poly.pdbx_strand_id
1 'polypeptide(L)'
;MAVQPGFFDLSDRYEALSAAGDPLERLSAVVDFELFRGPLVAALRRGPRNKGGRPPFDPVLMFKILVLQALYSLSDEATEFQIKDRLSFQRFLGVGLEGTVPDATTVWLFRERLVKAKAIDRLFVRFDTALKDRGYLAMGGQIIDATVVPAPKQRNTQEEKAAIKEGRIPQDWNPAKTRQKDRDARWSIKYTKAKVREGDDPKATKPVDLAIPMFGYKNHIGIDRVHGLIRTWDASAANAHDGARLPDLISKENTASGVWADTAYRSKKNEAFLARGMFTSNIHQKRLPKRPLPERIARANARRSKVRAAVEHVFAGQKHRMGLVVRTIGIARARIKIGMANLVYNFQRLAWIEGRAAPA
;
A
#
# COMPACT_ATOMS: atom_id res chain seq x y z
N MET A 1 3.39 -37.89 29.11
CA MET A 1 3.42 -37.04 30.33
C MET A 1 2.76 -35.72 29.98
N ALA A 2 1.65 -35.36 30.64
CA ALA A 2 1.06 -34.04 30.47
C ALA A 2 1.90 -33.05 31.29
N VAL A 3 2.67 -32.21 30.61
CA VAL A 3 3.46 -31.15 31.25
C VAL A 3 2.47 -30.08 31.72
N GLN A 4 2.38 -29.85 33.04
CA GLN A 4 1.62 -28.71 33.57
C GLN A 4 2.40 -27.43 33.28
N PRO A 5 1.77 -26.40 32.69
CA PRO A 5 2.40 -25.11 32.51
C PRO A 5 2.62 -24.44 33.88
N GLY A 6 3.82 -23.91 34.10
CA GLY A 6 4.15 -23.08 35.24
C GLY A 6 3.41 -21.74 35.20
N PHE A 7 3.22 -21.15 36.38
CA PHE A 7 2.44 -19.92 36.55
C PHE A 7 3.02 -18.71 35.77
N PHE A 8 4.33 -18.67 35.55
CA PHE A 8 5.03 -17.59 34.85
C PHE A 8 5.47 -17.92 33.43
N ASP A 9 5.24 -19.16 32.95
CA ASP A 9 5.77 -19.65 31.66
C ASP A 9 5.39 -18.75 30.46
N LEU A 10 4.19 -18.15 30.49
CA LEU A 10 3.73 -17.24 29.44
C LEU A 10 4.43 -15.88 29.52
N SER A 11 4.63 -15.35 30.72
CA SER A 11 5.35 -14.09 30.95
C SER A 11 6.81 -14.23 30.53
N ASP A 12 7.48 -15.30 30.96
CA ASP A 12 8.88 -15.58 30.62
C ASP A 12 9.08 -15.72 29.11
N ARG A 13 8.12 -16.38 28.43
CA ARG A 13 8.10 -16.45 26.95
C ARG A 13 7.92 -15.08 26.31
N TYR A 14 7.04 -14.23 26.84
CA TYR A 14 6.86 -12.88 26.32
C TYR A 14 8.09 -12.00 26.53
N GLU A 15 8.76 -12.11 27.68
CA GLU A 15 10.03 -11.42 27.94
C GLU A 15 11.12 -11.89 27.00
N ALA A 16 11.25 -13.21 26.76
CA ALA A 16 12.20 -13.74 25.79
C ALA A 16 11.93 -13.24 24.36
N LEU A 17 10.65 -13.15 23.94
CA LEU A 17 10.26 -12.58 22.65
C LEU A 17 10.56 -11.09 22.56
N SER A 18 10.32 -10.33 23.64
CA SER A 18 10.65 -8.91 23.73
C SER A 18 12.16 -8.69 23.64
N ALA A 19 12.97 -9.51 24.34
CA ALA A 19 14.43 -9.48 24.27
C ALA A 19 14.96 -9.81 22.86
N ALA A 20 14.29 -10.70 22.13
CA ALA A 20 14.59 -10.99 20.73
C ALA A 20 14.16 -9.88 19.75
N GLY A 21 13.42 -8.88 20.21
CA GLY A 21 12.97 -7.73 19.43
C GLY A 21 11.66 -7.97 18.67
N ASP A 22 10.56 -8.24 19.39
CA ASP A 22 9.23 -8.41 18.78
C ASP A 22 8.83 -7.18 17.94
N PRO A 23 8.69 -7.33 16.61
CA PRO A 23 8.36 -6.21 15.73
C PRO A 23 6.95 -5.65 15.98
N LEU A 24 6.00 -6.45 16.47
CA LEU A 24 4.63 -6.01 16.75
C LEU A 24 4.53 -5.22 18.06
N GLU A 25 5.38 -5.56 19.03
CA GLU A 25 5.53 -4.76 20.26
C GLU A 25 6.08 -3.38 19.92
N ARG A 26 7.18 -3.32 19.15
CA ARG A 26 7.74 -2.04 18.68
C ARG A 26 6.72 -1.22 17.90
N LEU A 27 5.89 -1.87 17.07
CA LEU A 27 4.82 -1.19 16.33
C LEU A 27 3.77 -0.59 17.28
N SER A 28 3.40 -1.32 18.34
CA SER A 28 2.42 -0.88 19.33
C SER A 28 2.92 0.24 20.23
N ALA A 29 4.22 0.26 20.52
CA ALA A 29 4.85 1.33 21.27
C ALA A 29 4.85 2.66 20.48
N VAL A 30 5.06 2.57 19.17
CA VAL A 30 5.21 3.74 18.29
C VAL A 30 3.85 4.26 17.82
N VAL A 31 2.93 3.37 17.44
CA VAL A 31 1.62 3.75 16.87
C VAL A 31 0.54 3.63 17.93
N ASP A 32 -0.03 4.76 18.33
CA ASP A 32 -1.23 4.78 19.14
C ASP A 32 -2.46 4.40 18.30
N PHE A 33 -2.86 3.13 18.32
CA PHE A 33 -3.99 2.66 17.52
C PHE A 33 -5.34 3.28 17.93
N GLU A 34 -5.45 3.86 19.12
CA GLU A 34 -6.67 4.55 19.57
C GLU A 34 -6.95 5.82 18.75
N LEU A 35 -5.93 6.39 18.11
CA LEU A 35 -6.09 7.54 17.20
C LEU A 35 -7.08 7.28 16.05
N PHE A 36 -7.31 6.00 15.70
CA PHE A 36 -8.22 5.57 14.65
C PHE A 36 -9.65 5.30 15.15
N ARG A 37 -9.90 5.21 16.46
CA ARG A 37 -11.22 4.84 17.00
C ARG A 37 -12.33 5.76 16.48
N GLY A 38 -12.14 7.08 16.52
CA GLY A 38 -13.12 8.05 16.05
C GLY A 38 -13.56 7.81 14.59
N PRO A 39 -12.64 7.85 13.61
CA PRO A 39 -12.94 7.52 12.22
C PRO A 39 -13.56 6.13 12.01
N LEU A 40 -13.10 5.12 12.75
CA LEU A 40 -13.62 3.75 12.64
C LEU A 40 -15.06 3.65 13.16
N VAL A 41 -15.36 4.20 14.33
CA VAL A 41 -16.72 4.23 14.89
C VAL A 41 -17.66 4.97 13.96
N ALA A 42 -17.23 6.11 13.40
CA ALA A 42 -18.02 6.85 12.42
C ALA A 42 -18.33 6.03 11.16
N ALA A 43 -17.36 5.26 10.66
CA ALA A 43 -17.53 4.38 9.50
C ALA A 43 -18.41 3.15 9.78
N LEU A 44 -18.45 2.71 11.04
CA LEU A 44 -19.15 1.49 11.46
C LEU A 44 -20.52 1.78 12.10
N ARG A 45 -20.96 3.04 12.13
CA ARG A 45 -22.27 3.45 12.66
C ARG A 45 -23.37 2.54 12.11
N ARG A 46 -24.04 1.82 13.02
CA ARG A 46 -25.16 0.94 12.70
C ARG A 46 -26.47 1.68 12.96
N GLY A 47 -27.50 1.32 12.19
CA GLY A 47 -28.88 1.66 12.55
C GLY A 47 -29.31 0.99 13.86
N PRO A 48 -30.51 1.31 14.38
CA PRO A 48 -31.01 0.77 15.64
C PRO A 48 -31.01 -0.77 15.59
N ARG A 49 -30.46 -1.41 16.64
CA ARG A 49 -30.46 -2.88 16.78
C ARG A 49 -31.77 -3.32 17.44
N ASN A 50 -32.34 -4.40 16.92
CA ASN A 50 -33.27 -5.23 17.71
C ASN A 50 -32.51 -5.80 18.92
N LYS A 51 -33.14 -5.79 20.09
CA LYS A 51 -32.56 -6.28 21.36
C LYS A 51 -32.20 -7.78 21.20
N GLY A 52 -30.94 -8.17 21.45
CA GLY A 52 -30.57 -9.60 21.58
C GLY A 52 -29.38 -10.13 20.76
N GLY A 53 -28.61 -9.30 20.04
CA GLY A 53 -27.43 -9.77 19.28
C GLY A 53 -26.10 -9.68 20.04
N ARG A 54 -25.16 -10.60 19.77
CA ARG A 54 -23.78 -10.56 20.30
C ARG A 54 -23.16 -9.15 20.17
N PRO A 55 -22.49 -8.63 21.22
CA PRO A 55 -21.77 -7.36 21.13
C PRO A 55 -20.79 -7.36 19.95
N PRO A 56 -20.64 -6.23 19.24
CA PRO A 56 -19.66 -6.14 18.17
C PRO A 56 -18.25 -6.16 18.76
N PHE A 57 -17.30 -6.72 18.02
CA PHE A 57 -15.88 -6.56 18.36
C PHE A 57 -15.47 -5.09 18.36
N ASP A 58 -14.46 -4.80 19.18
CA ASP A 58 -13.86 -3.47 19.25
C ASP A 58 -13.29 -3.04 17.86
N PRO A 59 -13.63 -1.84 17.37
CA PRO A 59 -13.15 -1.37 16.07
C PRO A 59 -11.63 -1.30 15.96
N VAL A 60 -10.92 -0.95 17.04
CA VAL A 60 -9.46 -0.83 17.04
C VAL A 60 -8.82 -2.21 16.94
N LEU A 61 -9.34 -3.20 17.68
CA LEU A 61 -8.97 -4.61 17.51
C LEU A 61 -9.17 -5.08 16.06
N MET A 62 -10.34 -4.83 15.47
CA MET A 62 -10.61 -5.22 14.07
C MET A 62 -9.69 -4.52 13.08
N PHE A 63 -9.30 -3.26 13.36
CA PHE A 63 -8.34 -2.53 12.55
C PHE A 63 -6.92 -3.09 12.67
N LYS A 64 -6.47 -3.44 13.88
CA LYS A 64 -5.20 -4.14 14.11
C LYS A 64 -5.14 -5.48 13.37
N ILE A 65 -6.25 -6.21 13.26
CA ILE A 65 -6.33 -7.42 12.43
C ILE A 65 -6.04 -7.11 10.94
N LEU A 66 -6.58 -6.01 10.40
CA LEU A 66 -6.25 -5.58 9.03
C LEU A 66 -4.79 -5.16 8.87
N VAL A 67 -4.16 -4.64 9.94
CA VAL A 67 -2.73 -4.34 9.97
C VAL A 67 -1.91 -5.64 9.85
N LEU A 68 -2.24 -6.68 10.62
CA LEU A 68 -1.60 -8.01 10.51
C LEU A 68 -1.77 -8.59 9.09
N GLN A 69 -2.95 -8.46 8.49
CA GLN A 69 -3.20 -8.90 7.12
C GLN A 69 -2.36 -8.17 6.07
N ALA A 70 -2.03 -6.90 6.31
CA ALA A 70 -1.17 -6.14 5.42
C ALA A 70 0.31 -6.47 5.65
N LEU A 71 0.73 -6.67 6.91
CA LEU A 71 2.11 -7.04 7.26
C LEU A 71 2.52 -8.41 6.72
N TYR A 72 1.65 -9.40 6.85
CA TYR A 72 1.96 -10.81 6.57
C TYR A 72 1.25 -11.38 5.33
N SER A 73 0.61 -10.54 4.51
CA SER A 73 -0.13 -10.94 3.30
C SER A 73 -1.21 -12.03 3.53
N LEU A 74 -1.84 -12.05 4.71
CA LEU A 74 -2.78 -13.11 5.09
C LEU A 74 -4.14 -13.00 4.37
N SER A 75 -4.80 -14.14 4.14
CA SER A 75 -6.23 -14.22 3.82
C SER A 75 -7.09 -14.09 5.09
N ASP A 76 -8.41 -13.98 4.95
CA ASP A 76 -9.31 -13.87 6.10
C ASP A 76 -9.25 -15.13 6.98
N GLU A 77 -9.25 -16.32 6.37
CA GLU A 77 -9.14 -17.62 7.05
C GLU A 77 -7.75 -17.83 7.66
N ALA A 78 -6.69 -17.50 6.92
CA ALA A 78 -5.33 -17.59 7.45
C ALA A 78 -5.12 -16.63 8.62
N THR A 79 -5.79 -15.48 8.63
CA THR A 79 -5.72 -14.52 9.74
C THR A 79 -6.38 -15.09 10.99
N GLU A 80 -7.57 -15.66 10.86
CA GLU A 80 -8.26 -16.32 11.96
C GLU A 80 -7.39 -17.43 12.56
N PHE A 81 -6.83 -18.30 11.71
CA PHE A 81 -5.94 -19.39 12.14
C PHE A 81 -4.70 -18.85 12.87
N GLN A 82 -4.02 -17.87 12.28
CA GLN A 82 -2.77 -17.33 12.83
C GLN A 82 -2.97 -16.57 14.15
N ILE A 83 -4.13 -15.95 14.37
CA ILE A 83 -4.45 -15.33 15.67
C ILE A 83 -4.68 -16.41 16.75
N LYS A 84 -5.26 -17.55 16.39
CA LYS A 84 -5.43 -18.68 17.33
C LYS A 84 -4.09 -19.37 17.65
N ASP A 85 -3.19 -19.42 16.68
CA ASP A 85 -1.92 -20.15 16.75
C ASP A 85 -0.77 -19.33 17.39
N ARG A 86 -0.69 -18.02 17.11
CA ARG A 86 0.49 -17.21 17.46
C ARG A 86 0.27 -16.28 18.65
N LEU A 87 1.00 -16.53 19.73
CA LEU A 87 1.01 -15.70 20.94
C LEU A 87 1.37 -14.23 20.67
N SER A 88 2.30 -13.95 19.75
CA SER A 88 2.65 -12.57 19.41
C SER A 88 1.50 -11.79 18.74
N PHE A 89 0.64 -12.48 17.99
CA PHE A 89 -0.55 -11.86 17.40
C PHE A 89 -1.61 -11.59 18.47
N GLN A 90 -1.81 -12.54 19.39
CA GLN A 90 -2.69 -12.37 20.55
C GLN A 90 -2.25 -11.20 21.42
N ARG A 91 -0.96 -11.11 21.76
CA ARG A 91 -0.36 -9.98 22.48
C ARG A 91 -0.58 -8.66 21.77
N PHE A 92 -0.33 -8.58 20.46
CA PHE A 92 -0.55 -7.37 19.65
C PHE A 92 -2.01 -6.91 19.65
N LEU A 93 -2.95 -7.86 19.57
CA LEU A 93 -4.39 -7.60 19.55
C LEU A 93 -4.98 -7.35 20.95
N GLY A 94 -4.27 -7.74 22.02
CA GLY A 94 -4.79 -7.70 23.40
C GLY A 94 -5.85 -8.76 23.65
N VAL A 95 -5.76 -9.93 23.01
CA VAL A 95 -6.70 -11.05 23.16
C VAL A 95 -6.04 -12.12 24.02
N GLY A 96 -6.70 -12.54 25.11
CA GLY A 96 -6.26 -13.67 25.94
C GLY A 96 -6.42 -15.03 25.23
N LEU A 97 -5.87 -16.10 25.80
CA LEU A 97 -5.95 -17.45 25.24
C LEU A 97 -7.39 -17.96 25.14
N GLU A 98 -8.22 -17.57 26.10
CA GLU A 98 -9.66 -17.81 26.20
C GLU A 98 -10.50 -16.78 25.42
N GLY A 99 -9.85 -15.73 24.90
CA GLY A 99 -10.51 -14.66 24.18
C GLY A 99 -11.15 -15.12 22.88
N THR A 100 -12.33 -14.60 22.54
CA THR A 100 -12.94 -14.91 21.25
C THR A 100 -12.19 -14.22 20.12
N VAL A 101 -11.66 -15.01 19.19
CA VAL A 101 -11.08 -14.52 17.94
C VAL A 101 -12.17 -14.27 16.89
N PRO A 102 -12.17 -13.11 16.20
CA PRO A 102 -13.07 -12.87 15.08
C PRO A 102 -12.85 -13.90 13.96
N ASP A 103 -13.94 -14.50 13.48
CA ASP A 103 -13.89 -15.41 12.33
C ASP A 103 -13.60 -14.68 11.01
N ALA A 104 -13.21 -15.43 9.99
CA ALA A 104 -12.92 -14.91 8.65
C ALA A 104 -14.06 -14.05 8.07
N THR A 105 -15.31 -14.47 8.29
CA THR A 105 -16.51 -13.76 7.81
C THR A 105 -16.67 -12.40 8.49
N THR A 106 -16.35 -12.31 9.78
CA THR A 106 -16.42 -11.10 10.58
C THR A 106 -15.38 -10.08 10.12
N VAL A 107 -14.15 -10.55 9.83
CA VAL A 107 -13.09 -9.71 9.24
C VAL A 107 -13.51 -9.20 7.86
N TRP A 108 -14.08 -10.08 7.03
CA TRP A 108 -14.61 -9.71 5.72
C TRP A 108 -15.72 -8.64 5.82
N LEU A 109 -16.73 -8.86 6.67
CA LEU A 109 -17.84 -7.92 6.88
C LEU A 109 -17.36 -6.55 7.38
N PHE A 110 -16.34 -6.54 8.25
CA PHE A 110 -15.72 -5.31 8.72
C PHE A 110 -15.08 -4.53 7.57
N ARG A 111 -14.30 -5.21 6.72
CA ARG A 111 -13.69 -4.61 5.53
C ARG A 111 -14.76 -4.05 4.59
N GLU A 112 -15.84 -4.80 4.33
CA GLU A 112 -16.93 -4.35 3.47
C GLU A 112 -17.60 -3.06 3.98
N ARG A 113 -17.72 -2.90 5.30
CA ARG A 113 -18.23 -1.66 5.89
C ARG A 113 -17.27 -0.50 5.67
N LEU A 114 -15.96 -0.71 5.82
CA LEU A 114 -14.97 0.33 5.51
C LEU A 114 -14.99 0.72 4.03
N VAL A 115 -15.22 -0.24 3.12
CA VAL A 115 -15.42 0.02 1.69
C VAL A 115 -16.62 0.93 1.48
N LYS A 116 -17.79 0.57 2.03
CA LYS A 116 -19.03 1.35 1.88
C LYS A 116 -18.89 2.77 2.44
N ALA A 117 -18.20 2.91 3.57
CA ALA A 117 -17.97 4.19 4.23
C ALA A 117 -16.82 5.02 3.60
N LYS A 118 -16.08 4.47 2.61
CA LYS A 118 -14.85 5.07 2.05
C LYS A 118 -13.87 5.51 3.15
N ALA A 119 -13.75 4.70 4.20
CA ALA A 119 -13.11 5.11 5.45
C ALA A 119 -11.59 5.20 5.36
N ILE A 120 -10.95 4.50 4.40
CA ILE A 120 -9.49 4.40 4.33
C ILE A 120 -8.81 5.76 4.12
N ASP A 121 -9.42 6.65 3.34
CA ASP A 121 -8.88 7.99 3.10
C ASP A 121 -8.87 8.80 4.40
N ARG A 122 -9.92 8.68 5.22
CA ARG A 122 -10.00 9.32 6.54
C ARG A 122 -9.00 8.75 7.54
N LEU A 123 -8.80 7.43 7.54
CA LEU A 123 -7.78 6.78 8.38
C LEU A 123 -6.38 7.26 8.00
N PHE A 124 -6.09 7.36 6.70
CA PHE A 124 -4.82 7.85 6.21
C PHE A 124 -4.56 9.31 6.61
N VAL A 125 -5.54 10.20 6.40
CA VAL A 125 -5.46 11.61 6.81
C VAL A 125 -5.28 11.75 8.32
N ARG A 126 -5.99 10.94 9.12
CA ARG A 126 -5.87 10.95 10.58
C ARG A 126 -4.45 10.58 11.02
N PHE A 127 -3.84 9.59 10.39
CA PHE A 127 -2.46 9.23 10.70
C PHE A 127 -1.45 10.27 10.21
N ASP A 128 -1.64 10.84 9.02
CA ASP A 128 -0.76 11.91 8.52
C ASP A 128 -0.81 13.16 9.42
N THR A 129 -1.99 13.47 9.99
CA THR A 129 -2.12 14.52 11.01
C THR A 129 -1.28 14.19 12.25
N ALA A 130 -1.40 12.97 12.78
CA ALA A 130 -0.60 12.53 13.93
C ALA A 130 0.91 12.55 13.64
N LEU A 131 1.34 12.25 12.42
CA LEU A 131 2.74 12.38 12.01
C LEU A 131 3.22 13.84 12.06
N LYS A 132 2.38 14.79 11.62
CA LYS A 132 2.69 16.22 11.67
C LYS A 132 2.76 16.74 13.10
N ASP A 133 1.82 16.34 13.95
CA ASP A 133 1.79 16.71 15.36
C ASP A 133 3.04 16.23 16.11
N ARG A 134 3.62 15.10 15.68
CA ARG A 134 4.91 14.58 16.17
C ARG A 134 6.15 15.23 15.54
N GLY A 135 5.98 16.22 14.65
CA GLY A 135 7.08 16.96 14.03
C GLY A 135 7.64 16.34 12.73
N TYR A 136 7.05 15.25 12.21
CA TYR A 136 7.45 14.65 10.93
C TYR A 136 6.84 15.42 9.76
N LEU A 137 7.25 16.68 9.59
CA LEU A 137 6.78 17.55 8.53
C LEU A 137 7.45 17.20 7.19
N ALA A 138 6.69 17.31 6.10
CA ALA A 138 7.20 17.10 4.75
C ALA A 138 7.92 18.38 4.27
N MET A 139 9.24 18.45 4.45
CA MET A 139 10.04 19.66 4.15
C MET A 139 11.05 19.50 3.00
N GLY A 140 11.25 18.29 2.49
CA GLY A 140 12.24 18.01 1.43
C GLY A 140 11.72 18.04 0.00
N GLY A 141 10.46 18.42 -0.19
CA GLY A 141 9.72 18.20 -1.42
C GLY A 141 9.23 16.77 -1.52
N GLN A 142 8.72 16.41 -2.68
CA GLN A 142 7.84 15.24 -2.84
C GLN A 142 8.20 14.43 -4.08
N ILE A 143 8.20 13.10 -3.92
CA ILE A 143 8.49 12.16 -5.00
C ILE A 143 7.18 11.44 -5.32
N ILE A 144 6.77 11.49 -6.58
CA ILE A 144 5.54 10.87 -7.08
C ILE A 144 5.91 9.72 -7.99
N ASP A 145 5.35 8.56 -7.67
CA ASP A 145 5.56 7.36 -8.47
C ASP A 145 4.38 6.39 -8.34
N ALA A 146 4.33 5.41 -9.23
CA ALA A 146 3.30 4.39 -9.24
C ALA A 146 3.90 3.00 -9.43
N THR A 147 3.27 2.00 -8.79
CA THR A 147 3.65 0.60 -9.00
C THR A 147 2.43 -0.27 -9.23
N VAL A 148 2.58 -1.28 -10.08
CA VAL A 148 1.52 -2.26 -10.32
C VAL A 148 1.48 -3.25 -9.16
N VAL A 149 0.31 -3.37 -8.53
CA VAL A 149 0.00 -4.39 -7.53
C VAL A 149 -0.71 -5.55 -8.23
N PRO A 150 -0.15 -6.76 -8.18
CA PRO A 150 -0.72 -7.89 -8.89
C PRO A 150 -2.09 -8.29 -8.31
N ALA A 151 -2.95 -8.78 -9.18
CA ALA A 151 -4.18 -9.48 -8.85
C ALA A 151 -4.21 -10.86 -9.56
N PRO A 152 -4.97 -11.84 -9.04
CA PRO A 152 -5.14 -13.13 -9.70
C PRO A 152 -5.57 -12.99 -11.16
N LYS A 153 -4.79 -13.59 -12.07
CA LYS A 153 -5.06 -13.55 -13.52
C LYS A 153 -6.34 -14.32 -13.82
N GLN A 154 -7.27 -13.69 -14.53
CA GLN A 154 -8.54 -14.31 -14.90
C GLN A 154 -8.48 -14.87 -16.33
N ARG A 155 -8.97 -16.09 -16.50
CA ARG A 155 -9.16 -16.73 -17.81
C ARG A 155 -10.48 -16.27 -18.41
N ASN A 156 -10.40 -15.44 -19.47
CA ASN A 156 -11.54 -14.94 -20.23
C ASN A 156 -11.26 -15.12 -21.73
N THR A 157 -12.31 -15.33 -22.53
CA THR A 157 -12.23 -15.37 -24.01
C THR A 157 -11.92 -13.98 -24.57
N GLN A 158 -11.60 -13.88 -25.87
CA GLN A 158 -11.31 -12.58 -26.49
C GLN A 158 -12.53 -11.64 -26.50
N GLU A 159 -13.71 -12.19 -26.80
CA GLU A 159 -14.99 -11.48 -26.78
C GLU A 159 -15.33 -10.96 -25.38
N GLU A 160 -15.18 -11.81 -24.35
CA GLU A 160 -15.36 -11.41 -22.95
C GLU A 160 -14.40 -10.26 -22.58
N LYS A 161 -13.14 -10.31 -23.03
CA LYS A 161 -12.16 -9.23 -22.79
C LYS A 161 -12.56 -7.92 -23.47
N ALA A 162 -13.08 -7.99 -24.70
CA ALA A 162 -13.55 -6.81 -25.44
C ALA A 162 -14.74 -6.17 -24.72
N ALA A 163 -15.74 -6.96 -24.33
CA ALA A 163 -16.89 -6.49 -23.57
C ALA A 163 -16.48 -5.83 -22.23
N ILE A 164 -15.57 -6.45 -21.47
CA ILE A 164 -15.06 -5.88 -20.20
C ILE A 164 -14.29 -4.57 -20.45
N LYS A 165 -13.53 -4.48 -21.54
CA LYS A 165 -12.80 -3.25 -21.90
C LYS A 165 -13.75 -2.09 -22.17
N GLU A 166 -14.91 -2.37 -22.75
CA GLU A 166 -15.99 -1.42 -23.00
C GLU A 166 -16.92 -1.19 -21.79
N GLY A 167 -16.67 -1.89 -20.67
CA GLY A 167 -17.48 -1.79 -19.46
C GLY A 167 -18.77 -2.62 -19.48
N ARG A 168 -19.06 -3.34 -20.57
CA ARG A 168 -20.22 -4.22 -20.71
C ARG A 168 -20.02 -5.53 -19.92
N ILE A 169 -21.12 -6.13 -19.47
CA ILE A 169 -21.12 -7.50 -18.93
C ILE A 169 -21.35 -8.45 -20.11
N PRO A 170 -20.50 -9.47 -20.33
CA PRO A 170 -20.75 -10.47 -21.36
C PRO A 170 -22.11 -11.15 -21.15
N GLN A 171 -22.90 -11.33 -22.22
CA GLN A 171 -24.27 -11.86 -22.13
C GLN A 171 -24.32 -13.28 -21.54
N ASP A 172 -23.29 -14.09 -21.79
CA ASP A 172 -23.21 -15.48 -21.32
C ASP A 172 -22.86 -15.61 -19.83
N TRP A 173 -22.77 -14.50 -19.09
CA TRP A 173 -22.42 -14.54 -17.68
C TRP A 173 -23.67 -14.59 -16.80
N ASN A 174 -23.85 -15.72 -16.12
CA ASN A 174 -24.82 -15.79 -15.03
C ASN A 174 -24.38 -14.92 -13.83
N PRO A 175 -25.29 -14.62 -12.88
CA PRO A 175 -24.98 -13.79 -11.71
C PRO A 175 -23.84 -14.36 -10.83
N ALA A 176 -23.70 -15.69 -10.76
CA ALA A 176 -22.64 -16.33 -9.98
C ALA A 176 -21.25 -16.08 -10.59
N LYS A 177 -21.09 -16.27 -11.90
CA LYS A 177 -19.86 -16.00 -12.65
C LYS A 177 -19.49 -14.52 -12.57
N THR A 178 -20.48 -13.64 -12.66
CA THR A 178 -20.27 -12.19 -12.54
C THR A 178 -19.66 -11.78 -11.19
N ARG A 179 -20.06 -12.44 -10.09
CA ARG A 179 -19.51 -12.17 -8.74
C ARG A 179 -18.07 -12.66 -8.56
N GLN A 180 -17.63 -13.63 -9.35
CA GLN A 180 -16.28 -14.22 -9.29
C GLN A 180 -15.29 -13.53 -10.23
N LYS A 181 -15.76 -12.67 -11.15
CA LYS A 181 -14.93 -12.01 -12.16
C LYS A 181 -14.63 -10.57 -11.77
N ASP A 182 -13.37 -10.19 -11.91
CA ASP A 182 -12.88 -8.85 -11.66
C ASP A 182 -12.93 -8.07 -12.97
N ARG A 183 -13.91 -7.18 -13.02
CA ARG A 183 -14.18 -6.31 -14.17
C ARG A 183 -13.45 -4.98 -14.08
N ASP A 184 -12.72 -4.70 -13.00
CA ASP A 184 -12.00 -3.44 -12.77
C ASP A 184 -10.49 -3.60 -12.96
N ALA A 185 -9.93 -4.75 -12.58
CA ALA A 185 -8.53 -5.07 -12.82
C ALA A 185 -8.22 -5.07 -14.33
N ARG A 186 -7.04 -4.55 -14.71
CA ARG A 186 -6.63 -4.43 -16.11
C ARG A 186 -5.20 -4.94 -16.31
N TRP A 187 -4.87 -5.25 -17.56
CA TRP A 187 -3.50 -5.56 -17.96
C TRP A 187 -2.69 -4.29 -18.15
N SER A 188 -1.43 -4.33 -17.74
CA SER A 188 -0.40 -3.34 -18.04
C SER A 188 0.88 -4.06 -18.45
N ILE A 189 1.68 -3.42 -19.27
CA ILE A 189 2.99 -3.94 -19.67
C ILE A 189 4.06 -3.18 -18.88
N LYS A 190 4.95 -3.93 -18.22
CA LYS A 190 6.15 -3.37 -17.62
C LYS A 190 7.34 -3.71 -18.52
N TYR A 191 8.13 -2.71 -18.89
CA TYR A 191 9.36 -2.92 -19.63
C TYR A 191 10.54 -3.00 -18.65
N THR A 192 11.38 -4.01 -18.81
CA THR A 192 12.62 -4.17 -18.04
C THR A 192 13.75 -4.55 -18.98
N LYS A 193 14.96 -4.06 -18.73
CA LYS A 193 16.14 -4.48 -19.49
C LYS A 193 16.56 -5.89 -19.06
N ALA A 194 16.82 -6.78 -20.01
CA ALA A 194 17.41 -8.08 -19.72
C ALA A 194 18.79 -7.89 -19.06
N LYS A 195 19.12 -8.74 -18.09
CA LYS A 195 20.49 -8.79 -17.56
C LYS A 195 21.42 -9.28 -18.67
N VAL A 196 22.57 -8.64 -18.83
CA VAL A 196 23.65 -9.12 -19.70
C VAL A 196 24.10 -10.49 -19.15
N ARG A 197 24.29 -11.48 -20.02
CA ARG A 197 24.72 -12.82 -19.59
C ARG A 197 26.12 -12.72 -18.99
N GLU A 198 26.38 -13.55 -17.99
CA GLU A 198 27.69 -13.63 -17.35
C GLU A 198 28.74 -14.08 -18.39
N GLY A 199 29.74 -13.22 -18.67
CA GLY A 199 30.75 -13.43 -19.71
C GLY A 199 30.61 -12.55 -20.96
N ASP A 200 29.48 -11.88 -21.17
CA ASP A 200 29.31 -10.93 -22.27
C ASP A 200 29.82 -9.53 -21.89
N ASP A 201 30.53 -8.86 -22.81
CA ASP A 201 31.05 -7.51 -22.60
C ASP A 201 29.88 -6.51 -22.46
N PRO A 202 29.71 -5.82 -21.31
CA PRO A 202 28.56 -4.94 -21.04
C PRO A 202 28.42 -3.77 -22.02
N LYS A 203 29.49 -3.45 -22.76
CA LYS A 203 29.50 -2.40 -23.79
C LYS A 203 29.08 -2.90 -25.18
N ALA A 204 29.23 -4.19 -25.47
CA ALA A 204 28.96 -4.77 -26.80
C ALA A 204 27.51 -5.22 -26.96
N THR A 205 26.89 -5.76 -25.90
CA THR A 205 25.54 -6.32 -25.97
C THR A 205 24.50 -5.32 -25.50
N LYS A 206 23.72 -4.76 -26.44
CA LYS A 206 22.56 -3.90 -26.10
C LYS A 206 21.53 -4.72 -25.31
N PRO A 207 21.18 -4.33 -24.07
CA PRO A 207 20.22 -5.10 -23.29
C PRO A 207 18.83 -5.05 -23.95
N VAL A 208 18.27 -6.22 -24.22
CA VAL A 208 16.94 -6.38 -24.82
C VAL A 208 15.86 -5.89 -23.85
N ASP A 209 14.86 -5.17 -24.36
CA ASP A 209 13.68 -4.81 -23.58
C ASP A 209 12.75 -6.02 -23.43
N LEU A 210 12.57 -6.49 -22.20
CA LEU A 210 11.60 -7.52 -21.83
C LEU A 210 10.29 -6.84 -21.45
N ALA A 211 9.22 -7.15 -22.20
CA ALA A 211 7.86 -6.76 -21.87
C ALA A 211 7.23 -7.81 -20.95
N ILE A 212 7.02 -7.46 -19.68
CA ILE A 212 6.42 -8.32 -18.66
C ILE A 212 4.96 -7.90 -18.48
N PRO A 213 3.98 -8.72 -18.88
CA PRO A 213 2.57 -8.41 -18.68
C PRO A 213 2.17 -8.62 -17.22
N MET A 214 1.60 -7.57 -16.62
CA MET A 214 1.12 -7.54 -15.25
C MET A 214 -0.39 -7.31 -15.25
N PHE A 215 -1.12 -8.08 -14.45
CA PHE A 215 -2.57 -7.92 -14.28
C PHE A 215 -2.88 -7.44 -12.87
N GLY A 216 -3.70 -6.41 -12.73
CA GLY A 216 -4.16 -5.93 -11.43
C GLY A 216 -4.44 -4.43 -11.40
N TYR A 217 -3.93 -3.79 -10.36
CA TYR A 217 -4.18 -2.39 -10.02
C TYR A 217 -2.86 -1.61 -9.93
N LYS A 218 -2.93 -0.28 -9.89
CA LYS A 218 -1.79 0.60 -9.63
C LYS A 218 -1.96 1.26 -8.26
N ASN A 219 -0.89 1.25 -7.49
CA ASN A 219 -0.71 2.05 -6.28
C ASN A 219 0.09 3.29 -6.67
N HIS A 220 -0.54 4.45 -6.69
CA HIS A 220 0.11 5.73 -6.90
C HIS A 220 0.39 6.35 -5.54
N ILE A 221 1.62 6.81 -5.32
CA ILE A 221 2.03 7.40 -4.04
C ILE A 221 2.79 8.70 -4.26
N GLY A 222 2.56 9.65 -3.37
CA GLY A 222 3.42 10.81 -3.15
C GLY A 222 4.08 10.68 -1.79
N ILE A 223 5.41 10.61 -1.78
CA ILE A 223 6.20 10.46 -0.55
C ILE A 223 6.94 11.75 -0.24
N ASP A 224 7.17 12.01 1.04
CA ASP A 224 8.11 13.05 1.42
C ASP A 224 9.56 12.56 1.24
N ARG A 225 10.44 13.44 0.77
CA ARG A 225 11.82 13.07 0.44
C ARG A 225 12.69 12.76 1.66
N VAL A 226 12.42 13.40 2.79
CA VAL A 226 13.31 13.40 3.98
C VAL A 226 13.11 12.14 4.81
N HIS A 227 11.87 11.88 5.20
CA HIS A 227 11.47 10.76 6.02
C HIS A 227 11.09 9.55 5.17
N GLY A 228 10.67 9.74 3.91
CA GLY A 228 10.20 8.65 3.06
C GLY A 228 8.84 8.11 3.48
N LEU A 229 8.03 8.91 4.18
CA LEU A 229 6.66 8.56 4.53
C LEU A 229 5.73 8.91 3.36
N ILE A 230 4.73 8.06 3.14
CA ILE A 230 3.69 8.29 2.14
C ILE A 230 2.75 9.37 2.70
N ARG A 231 2.54 10.45 1.94
CA ARG A 231 1.69 11.60 2.31
C ARG A 231 0.40 11.65 1.53
N THR A 232 0.44 11.21 0.29
CA THR A 232 -0.70 11.14 -0.61
C THR A 232 -0.66 9.82 -1.36
N TRP A 233 -1.83 9.31 -1.73
CA TRP A 233 -1.91 8.09 -2.50
C TRP A 233 -3.23 8.00 -3.26
N ASP A 234 -3.23 7.20 -4.32
CA ASP A 234 -4.43 6.84 -5.06
C ASP A 234 -4.31 5.40 -5.58
N ALA A 235 -5.44 4.77 -5.87
CA ALA A 235 -5.50 3.44 -6.45
C ALA A 235 -6.37 3.42 -7.70
N SER A 236 -5.86 2.83 -8.78
CA SER A 236 -6.55 2.74 -10.06
C SER A 236 -6.38 1.36 -10.71
N ALA A 237 -7.12 1.09 -11.78
CA ALA A 237 -6.80 -0.03 -12.66
C ALA A 237 -5.36 0.09 -13.22
N ALA A 238 -4.70 -1.04 -13.52
CA ALA A 238 -3.30 -1.01 -13.91
C ALA A 238 -3.02 -0.33 -15.26
N ASN A 239 -4.00 -0.24 -16.15
CA ASN A 239 -3.85 0.45 -17.43
C ASN A 239 -4.04 1.98 -17.35
N ALA A 240 -4.42 2.52 -16.18
CA ALA A 240 -4.64 3.95 -16.02
C ALA A 240 -3.33 4.72 -16.28
N HIS A 241 -3.47 5.91 -16.88
CA HIS A 241 -2.34 6.76 -17.20
C HIS A 241 -1.84 7.52 -15.97
N ASP A 242 -0.61 7.26 -15.54
CA ASP A 242 -0.04 7.77 -14.29
C ASP A 242 -0.03 9.30 -14.24
N GLY A 243 0.35 9.93 -15.35
CA GLY A 243 0.39 11.39 -15.44
C GLY A 243 -0.95 12.09 -15.19
N ALA A 244 -2.09 11.41 -15.33
CA ALA A 244 -3.40 12.02 -15.05
C ALA A 244 -3.65 12.21 -13.54
N ARG A 245 -2.95 11.46 -12.69
CA ARG A 245 -3.11 11.46 -11.22
C ARG A 245 -2.20 12.45 -10.51
N LEU A 246 -1.28 13.11 -11.22
CA LEU A 246 -0.33 14.06 -10.62
C LEU A 246 -1.01 15.11 -9.72
N PRO A 247 -2.11 15.78 -10.13
CA PRO A 247 -2.74 16.81 -9.30
C PRO A 247 -3.30 16.28 -7.98
N ASP A 248 -3.78 15.03 -7.99
CA ASP A 248 -4.37 14.37 -6.81
C ASP A 248 -3.29 13.87 -5.84
N LEU A 249 -2.06 13.69 -6.33
CA LEU A 249 -0.91 13.16 -5.57
C LEU A 249 0.00 14.25 -5.00
N ILE A 250 -0.12 15.50 -5.45
CA ILE A 250 0.69 16.58 -4.86
C ILE A 250 0.05 17.05 -3.56
N SER A 251 0.81 16.96 -2.47
CA SER A 251 0.42 17.60 -1.21
C SER A 251 0.72 19.09 -1.26
N LYS A 252 -0.26 19.92 -0.89
CA LYS A 252 -0.06 21.38 -0.76
C LYS A 252 0.55 21.78 0.58
N GLU A 253 0.66 20.84 1.51
CA GLU A 253 1.15 21.07 2.87
C GLU A 253 2.66 20.80 2.99
N ASN A 254 3.30 20.31 1.93
CA ASN A 254 4.74 20.20 1.87
C ASN A 254 5.34 21.60 1.71
N THR A 255 6.24 21.98 2.61
CA THR A 255 6.79 23.34 2.63
C THR A 255 7.79 23.58 1.50
N ALA A 256 8.32 22.53 0.88
CA ALA A 256 9.23 22.64 -0.25
C ALA A 256 8.51 22.41 -1.59
N SER A 257 8.89 23.22 -2.57
CA SER A 257 8.26 23.27 -3.89
C SER A 257 8.70 22.16 -4.85
N GLY A 258 9.75 21.40 -4.52
CA GLY A 258 10.33 20.41 -5.42
C GLY A 258 9.43 19.18 -5.64
N VAL A 259 9.13 18.85 -6.91
CA VAL A 259 8.35 17.66 -7.29
C VAL A 259 9.16 16.79 -8.25
N TRP A 260 9.50 15.56 -7.82
CA TRP A 260 10.20 14.57 -8.64
C TRP A 260 9.25 13.48 -9.10
N ALA A 261 9.20 13.20 -10.40
CA ALA A 261 8.37 12.12 -10.95
C ALA A 261 8.97 11.56 -12.24
N ASP A 262 8.43 10.44 -12.70
CA ASP A 262 8.83 9.84 -13.98
C ASP A 262 8.36 10.64 -15.19
N THR A 263 8.98 10.35 -16.32
CA THR A 263 8.68 10.92 -17.63
C THR A 263 7.18 10.82 -17.99
N ALA A 264 6.49 9.75 -17.54
CA ALA A 264 5.06 9.57 -17.75
C ALA A 264 4.20 10.69 -17.12
N TYR A 265 4.72 11.40 -16.12
CA TYR A 265 4.06 12.53 -15.48
C TYR A 265 4.32 13.87 -16.19
N ARG A 266 5.19 13.90 -17.22
CA ARG A 266 5.56 15.14 -17.91
C ARG A 266 4.62 15.44 -19.07
N SER A 267 3.53 16.15 -18.78
CA SER A 267 2.60 16.69 -19.79
C SER A 267 2.54 18.21 -19.71
N LYS A 268 2.15 18.89 -20.81
CA LYS A 268 1.96 20.36 -20.81
C LYS A 268 0.97 20.79 -19.71
N LYS A 269 -0.11 20.02 -19.53
CA LYS A 269 -1.12 20.24 -18.48
C LYS A 269 -0.51 20.16 -17.08
N ASN A 270 0.35 19.17 -16.84
CA ASN A 270 0.99 18.97 -15.54
C ASN A 270 2.04 20.04 -15.25
N GLU A 271 2.85 20.42 -16.25
CA GLU A 271 3.84 21.50 -16.08
C GLU A 271 3.13 22.84 -15.80
N ALA A 272 2.01 23.13 -16.47
CA ALA A 272 1.20 24.31 -16.17
C ALA A 272 0.54 24.24 -14.78
N PHE A 273 0.11 23.06 -14.34
CA PHE A 273 -0.39 22.85 -12.98
C PHE A 273 0.70 23.11 -11.92
N LEU A 274 1.90 22.57 -12.12
CA LEU A 274 3.05 22.79 -11.23
C LEU A 274 3.42 24.26 -11.15
N ALA A 275 3.52 24.94 -12.30
CA ALA A 275 3.84 26.36 -12.37
C ALA A 275 2.80 27.22 -11.62
N ARG A 276 1.50 26.96 -11.83
CA ARG A 276 0.42 27.67 -11.11
C ARG A 276 0.45 27.42 -9.59
N GLY A 277 0.88 26.24 -9.16
CA GLY A 277 1.06 25.90 -7.76
C GLY A 277 2.40 26.32 -7.17
N MET A 278 3.23 27.07 -7.90
CA MET A 278 4.59 27.46 -7.49
C MET A 278 5.52 26.27 -7.18
N PHE A 279 5.25 25.11 -7.78
CA PHE A 279 6.08 23.92 -7.66
C PHE A 279 7.23 23.92 -8.67
N THR A 280 8.40 23.47 -8.24
CA THR A 280 9.57 23.27 -9.09
C THR A 280 9.53 21.87 -9.70
N SER A 281 9.33 21.80 -11.02
CA SER A 281 9.26 20.56 -11.78
C SER A 281 10.64 19.90 -11.92
N ASN A 282 10.82 18.78 -11.24
CA ASN A 282 11.97 17.87 -11.40
C ASN A 282 11.57 16.58 -12.10
N ILE A 283 10.55 16.64 -12.98
CA ILE A 283 10.08 15.50 -13.76
C ILE A 283 11.06 15.15 -14.88
N HIS A 284 11.33 13.87 -15.08
CA HIS A 284 12.24 13.39 -16.13
C HIS A 284 11.85 13.85 -17.53
N GLN A 285 12.87 14.19 -18.33
CA GLN A 285 12.67 14.58 -19.72
C GLN A 285 12.78 13.37 -20.64
N LYS A 286 11.82 13.21 -21.56
CA LYS A 286 11.88 12.19 -22.60
C LYS A 286 12.89 12.55 -23.69
N ARG A 287 13.50 11.53 -24.29
CA ARG A 287 14.18 11.67 -25.58
C ARG A 287 13.16 11.98 -26.68
N LEU A 288 13.59 12.75 -27.68
CA LEU A 288 12.81 12.91 -28.91
C LEU A 288 12.88 11.62 -29.74
N PRO A 289 11.82 11.29 -30.50
CA PRO A 289 11.86 10.14 -31.40
C PRO A 289 13.08 10.19 -32.32
N LYS A 290 13.76 9.04 -32.48
CA LYS A 290 14.95 8.88 -33.35
C LYS A 290 16.15 9.76 -33.02
N ARG A 291 16.17 10.45 -31.87
CA ARG A 291 17.32 11.26 -31.43
C ARG A 291 17.86 10.76 -30.08
N PRO A 292 19.19 10.73 -29.89
CA PRO A 292 19.76 10.44 -28.58
C PRO A 292 19.35 11.53 -27.59
N LEU A 293 19.29 11.17 -26.30
CA LEU A 293 19.05 12.15 -25.25
C LEU A 293 20.27 13.06 -25.14
N PRO A 294 20.13 14.39 -25.25
CA PRO A 294 21.25 15.30 -25.10
C PRO A 294 21.97 15.05 -23.76
N GLU A 295 23.30 15.08 -23.76
CA GLU A 295 24.11 14.69 -22.61
C GLU A 295 23.80 15.51 -21.36
N ARG A 296 23.57 16.82 -21.52
CA ARG A 296 23.10 17.72 -20.46
C ARG A 296 21.80 17.23 -19.81
N ILE A 297 20.84 16.78 -20.63
CA ILE A 297 19.56 16.26 -20.15
C ILE A 297 19.75 14.90 -19.49
N ALA A 298 20.61 14.04 -20.05
CA ALA A 298 20.95 12.76 -19.45
C ALA A 298 21.56 12.94 -18.05
N ARG A 299 22.52 13.85 -17.89
CA ARG A 299 23.11 14.22 -16.59
C ARG A 299 22.08 14.77 -15.61
N ALA A 300 21.18 15.65 -16.06
CA ALA A 300 20.10 16.17 -15.23
C ALA A 300 19.11 15.06 -14.80
N ASN A 301 18.71 14.19 -15.73
CA ASN A 301 17.86 13.03 -15.43
C ASN A 301 18.54 12.08 -14.44
N ALA A 302 19.85 11.83 -14.55
CA ALA A 302 20.60 11.00 -13.62
C ALA A 302 20.59 11.59 -12.19
N ARG A 303 20.80 12.91 -12.05
CA ARG A 303 20.67 13.60 -10.74
C ARG A 303 19.25 13.46 -10.16
N ARG A 304 18.21 13.61 -10.99
CA ARG A 304 16.81 13.42 -10.59
C ARG A 304 16.51 11.98 -10.19
N SER A 305 17.09 11.00 -10.87
CA SER A 305 16.94 9.58 -10.55
C SER A 305 17.53 9.22 -9.19
N LYS A 306 18.66 9.81 -8.80
CA LYS A 306 19.24 9.61 -7.45
C LYS A 306 18.26 10.01 -6.35
N VAL A 307 17.53 11.12 -6.54
CA VAL A 307 16.49 11.55 -5.60
C VAL A 307 15.29 10.62 -5.64
N ARG A 308 14.79 10.29 -6.83
CA ARG A 308 13.62 9.41 -7.00
C ARG A 308 13.83 8.02 -6.41
N ALA A 309 15.06 7.49 -6.41
CA ALA A 309 15.35 6.15 -5.90
C ALA A 309 14.85 5.90 -4.47
N ALA A 310 14.64 6.95 -3.65
CA ALA A 310 14.04 6.81 -2.33
C ALA A 310 12.65 6.14 -2.34
N VAL A 311 11.83 6.37 -3.38
CA VAL A 311 10.49 5.77 -3.50
C VAL A 311 10.54 4.25 -3.71
N GLU A 312 11.64 3.74 -4.28
CA GLU A 312 11.82 2.31 -4.49
C GLU A 312 11.92 1.55 -3.16
N HIS A 313 12.37 2.19 -2.08
CA HIS A 313 12.33 1.56 -0.74
C HIS A 313 10.90 1.33 -0.26
N VAL A 314 9.96 2.21 -0.62
CA VAL A 314 8.54 2.04 -0.32
C VAL A 314 7.99 0.82 -1.05
N PHE A 315 8.18 0.80 -2.37
CA PHE A 315 7.71 -0.31 -3.19
C PHE A 315 8.41 -1.63 -2.88
N ALA A 316 9.70 -1.63 -2.55
CA ALA A 316 10.43 -2.81 -2.11
C ALA A 316 9.87 -3.34 -0.79
N GLY A 317 9.55 -2.45 0.16
CA GLY A 317 8.89 -2.83 1.41
C GLY A 317 7.54 -3.50 1.16
N GLN A 318 6.71 -2.91 0.30
CA GLN A 318 5.39 -3.45 -0.04
C GLN A 318 5.47 -4.78 -0.80
N LYS A 319 6.45 -4.94 -1.70
CA LYS A 319 6.59 -6.16 -2.52
C LYS A 319 7.23 -7.31 -1.76
N HIS A 320 8.36 -7.07 -1.12
CA HIS A 320 9.19 -8.14 -0.56
C HIS A 320 8.88 -8.45 0.90
N ARG A 321 8.65 -7.42 1.72
CA ARG A 321 8.35 -7.64 3.15
C ARG A 321 6.88 -7.92 3.39
N MET A 322 6.00 -7.16 2.75
CA MET A 322 4.54 -7.29 2.93
C MET A 322 3.88 -8.25 1.94
N GLY A 323 4.57 -8.66 0.87
CA GLY A 323 3.99 -9.55 -0.16
C GLY A 323 2.68 -9.00 -0.74
N LEU A 324 2.61 -7.69 -1.02
CA LEU A 324 1.37 -7.00 -1.38
C LEU A 324 0.77 -7.57 -2.68
N VAL A 325 -0.43 -8.13 -2.56
CA VAL A 325 -1.26 -8.64 -3.65
C VAL A 325 -2.73 -8.31 -3.38
N VAL A 326 -3.49 -8.01 -4.42
CA VAL A 326 -4.94 -7.78 -4.32
C VAL A 326 -5.67 -9.07 -4.69
N ARG A 327 -6.20 -9.75 -3.68
CA ARG A 327 -7.02 -10.97 -3.87
C ARG A 327 -8.53 -10.68 -3.93
N THR A 328 -8.93 -9.45 -3.63
CA THR A 328 -10.33 -9.01 -3.63
C THR A 328 -10.76 -8.56 -5.02
N ILE A 329 -12.03 -8.78 -5.33
CA ILE A 329 -12.63 -8.39 -6.61
C ILE A 329 -13.17 -6.95 -6.53
N GLY A 330 -12.76 -6.11 -7.47
CA GLY A 330 -13.28 -4.76 -7.67
C GLY A 330 -12.45 -3.64 -7.02
N ILE A 331 -12.47 -2.46 -7.66
CA ILE A 331 -11.59 -1.34 -7.33
C ILE A 331 -11.80 -0.81 -5.91
N ALA A 332 -13.04 -0.81 -5.40
CA ALA A 332 -13.34 -0.28 -4.07
C ALA A 332 -12.67 -1.12 -2.96
N ARG A 333 -12.67 -2.46 -3.11
CA ARG A 333 -11.98 -3.37 -2.18
C ARG A 333 -10.47 -3.32 -2.37
N ALA A 334 -10.01 -3.25 -3.62
CA ALA A 334 -8.59 -3.07 -3.94
C ALA A 334 -8.03 -1.79 -3.30
N ARG A 335 -8.79 -0.68 -3.32
CA ARG A 335 -8.42 0.58 -2.68
C ARG A 335 -8.23 0.42 -1.17
N ILE A 336 -9.11 -0.30 -0.47
CA ILE A 336 -8.90 -0.60 0.97
C ILE A 336 -7.60 -1.40 1.16
N LYS A 337 -7.38 -2.46 0.38
CA LYS A 337 -6.17 -3.31 0.54
C LYS A 337 -4.88 -2.52 0.28
N ILE A 338 -4.85 -1.71 -0.78
CA ILE A 338 -3.71 -0.86 -1.13
C ILE A 338 -3.51 0.25 -0.09
N GLY A 339 -4.58 0.94 0.30
CA GLY A 339 -4.51 1.99 1.32
C GLY A 339 -4.06 1.48 2.68
N MET A 340 -4.54 0.29 3.10
CA MET A 340 -4.04 -0.38 4.31
C MET A 340 -2.55 -0.69 4.17
N ALA A 341 -2.08 -1.17 3.02
CA ALA A 341 -0.67 -1.45 2.81
C ALA A 341 0.20 -0.17 2.85
N ASN A 342 -0.29 0.94 2.31
CA ASN A 342 0.37 2.25 2.41
C ASN A 342 0.45 2.71 3.87
N LEU A 343 -0.65 2.60 4.62
CA LEU A 343 -0.72 2.99 6.02
C LEU A 343 0.20 2.13 6.90
N VAL A 344 0.17 0.82 6.72
CA VAL A 344 1.05 -0.11 7.44
C VAL A 344 2.53 0.10 7.08
N TYR A 345 2.84 0.40 5.82
CA TYR A 345 4.19 0.80 5.46
C TYR A 345 4.64 2.03 6.25
N ASN A 346 3.79 3.06 6.38
CA ASN A 346 4.10 4.23 7.18
C ASN A 346 4.30 3.88 8.66
N PHE A 347 3.54 2.95 9.24
CA PHE A 347 3.76 2.49 10.62
C PHE A 347 5.15 1.85 10.79
N GLN A 348 5.52 0.94 9.88
CA GLN A 348 6.85 0.33 9.88
C GLN A 348 7.95 1.37 9.67
N ARG A 349 7.70 2.36 8.82
CA ARG A 349 8.66 3.42 8.53
C ARG A 349 8.85 4.33 9.73
N LEU A 350 7.77 4.73 10.40
CA LEU A 350 7.82 5.51 11.63
C LEU A 350 8.58 4.75 12.73
N ALA A 351 8.24 3.48 12.96
CA ALA A 351 8.94 2.64 13.94
C ALA A 351 10.44 2.51 13.65
N TRP A 352 10.83 2.49 12.37
CA TRP A 352 12.23 2.51 11.97
C TRP A 352 12.89 3.88 12.18
N ILE A 353 12.19 4.99 11.94
CA ILE A 353 12.70 6.36 12.19
C ILE A 353 12.92 6.56 13.70
N GLU A 354 11.91 6.26 14.53
CA GLU A 354 11.96 6.51 15.99
C GLU A 354 13.00 5.62 16.70
N GLY A 355 13.27 4.41 16.18
CA GLY A 355 14.32 3.56 16.75
C GLY A 355 15.67 3.66 16.04
N ARG A 356 15.89 4.68 15.20
CA ARG A 356 17.26 5.12 14.90
C ARG A 356 17.70 6.01 16.05
N ALA A 357 18.72 5.61 16.80
CA ALA A 357 19.46 6.56 17.63
C ALA A 357 19.85 7.75 16.73
N ALA A 358 19.69 8.97 17.25
CA ALA A 358 20.10 10.18 16.51
C ALA A 358 21.54 9.98 16.00
N PRO A 359 21.87 10.38 14.76
CA PRO A 359 23.25 10.35 14.31
C PRO A 359 24.09 11.14 15.32
N ALA A 360 25.08 10.47 15.91
CA ALA A 360 26.03 11.05 16.86
C ALA A 360 26.82 12.19 16.22
#